data_AF-A0A103XMT1-F1
#
_entry.id   AF-A0A103XMT1-F1
#
_cell.length_a   1.000
_cell.length_b   1.000
_cell.length_c   1.000
_cell.angle_alpha   90.00
_cell.angle_beta   90.00
_cell.angle_gamma   90.00
#
_symmetry.space_group_name_H-M   'P 1'
#
loop_
_entity.id
_entity.type
_entity.pdbx_description
1 polymer ?
#
loop_
_entity_poly.entity_id
_entity_poly.type
_entity_poly.pdbx_seq_one_letter_code
_entity_poly.pdbx_strand_id
1 'polypeptide(L)'
;MPSAKQLFRYLTTPVNTTTINDNASNTLSQTQPTLDLITKLSLRSMERKILVAVDEGEESKYALSWCLKNVVNQNFMDTIVLLYVKPPQVVYTAVDGTGYLFSTDIIATIDKYKNEVAETVIEKAKKLCKDLQNVKVEAKVEAGDPRDVICEAAEKMAVDMVVLGSHGYGLIKRAFLGSVSNHCAQNIKRPVLIVKKPKNHSANSTPTPDLVICKSKKSLKSMATKERKILVAVDEGEESKYALSWCLKNIVTEDGMDTIVLLYVKPPQAVYTALDGTGYLFSPDVIATIDKYRNDVAETVIETAKKLCRDHPKVKVETRVDMGDPRDVVCEVAEKMAVDMVVLGSHGYGLIKRAFLGSVSNHCAQNIKHPVLIVKKPKT
;
A
#
# COMPACT_ATOMS: atom_id res chain seq x y z
N MET A 1 16.36 16.65 28.06
CA MET A 1 16.32 15.70 26.94
C MET A 1 16.17 16.50 25.65
N PRO A 2 17.07 16.35 24.66
CA PRO A 2 16.98 17.12 23.42
C PRO A 2 15.78 16.67 22.59
N SER A 3 15.16 17.60 21.86
CA SER A 3 14.00 17.31 21.01
C SER A 3 14.41 16.53 19.75
N ALA A 4 13.48 15.77 19.15
CA ALA A 4 13.74 14.97 17.94
C ALA A 4 14.34 15.78 16.76
N LYS A 5 14.08 17.09 16.70
CA LYS A 5 14.70 18.00 15.72
C LYS A 5 16.20 18.25 15.95
N GLN A 6 16.68 18.19 17.19
CA GLN A 6 18.11 18.36 17.52
C GLN A 6 18.93 17.11 17.16
N LEU A 7 18.34 15.92 17.30
CA LEU A 7 18.97 14.66 16.89
C LEU A 7 19.14 14.59 15.35
N PHE A 8 18.18 15.10 14.58
CA PHE A 8 18.27 15.10 13.11
C PHE A 8 19.40 15.98 12.58
N ARG A 9 19.69 17.12 13.22
CA ARG A 9 20.82 17.99 12.85
C ARG A 9 22.19 17.34 13.10
N TYR A 10 22.28 16.43 14.07
CA TYR A 10 23.50 15.69 14.38
C TYR A 10 23.82 14.59 13.34
N LEU A 11 22.79 14.11 12.63
CA LEU A 11 22.90 13.03 11.65
C LEU A 11 23.33 13.51 10.26
N THR A 12 23.36 14.82 10.00
CA THR A 12 23.62 15.39 8.65
C THR A 12 24.93 16.18 8.55
N THR A 13 25.74 16.25 9.61
CA THR A 13 27.06 16.89 9.54
C THR A 13 28.11 15.88 9.06
N PRO A 14 28.83 16.13 7.95
CA PRO A 14 29.89 15.24 7.50
C PRO A 14 31.03 15.23 8.54
N VAL A 15 31.44 14.04 8.96
CA VAL A 15 32.62 13.86 9.82
C VAL A 15 33.85 14.06 8.96
N ASN A 16 34.55 15.18 9.13
CA ASN A 16 35.88 15.36 8.55
C ASN A 16 36.85 14.40 9.23
N THR A 17 37.27 13.37 8.51
CA THR A 17 38.38 12.50 8.90
C THR A 17 39.69 13.27 8.82
N THR A 18 40.15 13.80 9.95
CA THR A 18 41.53 14.26 10.10
C THR A 18 42.24 13.33 11.08
N THR A 19 43.27 12.67 10.57
CA THR A 19 44.36 11.92 11.22
C THR A 19 44.29 11.75 12.74
N ILE A 20 44.09 10.50 13.15
CA ILE A 20 44.22 10.03 14.54
C ILE A 20 45.72 10.02 14.89
N ASN A 21 46.10 10.82 15.89
CA ASN A 21 47.36 10.64 16.62
C ASN A 21 47.08 9.74 17.83
N ASP A 22 47.90 8.71 17.98
CA ASP A 22 47.90 7.77 19.09
C ASP A 22 48.18 8.49 20.41
N ASN A 23 47.16 8.64 21.27
CA ASN A 23 47.25 8.67 22.74
C ASN A 23 45.93 9.18 23.34
N ALA A 24 44.97 8.28 23.60
CA ALA A 24 43.88 8.54 24.55
C ALA A 24 43.19 7.24 24.98
N SER A 25 43.91 6.42 25.74
CA SER A 25 43.31 5.38 26.58
C SER A 25 42.61 6.05 27.78
N ASN A 26 41.43 6.66 27.57
CA ASN A 26 40.42 6.98 28.61
C ASN A 26 39.24 7.81 28.06
N THR A 27 38.46 7.27 27.12
CA THR A 27 37.10 7.77 26.81
C THR A 27 36.26 6.65 26.20
N LEU A 28 35.84 5.67 27.01
CA LEU A 28 35.01 4.54 26.56
C LEU A 28 33.64 4.43 27.25
N SER A 29 33.17 5.44 27.99
CA SER A 29 31.89 5.35 28.72
C SER A 29 30.75 6.27 28.25
N GLN A 30 30.94 7.08 27.20
CA GLN A 30 29.89 8.02 26.72
C GLN A 30 29.37 7.77 25.29
N THR A 31 29.98 6.86 24.52
CA THR A 31 29.59 6.57 23.12
C THR A 31 28.64 5.38 22.97
N GLN A 32 28.63 4.46 23.94
CA GLN A 32 27.82 3.23 23.92
C GLN A 32 26.29 3.46 23.88
N PRO A 33 25.70 4.40 24.67
CA PRO A 33 24.25 4.60 24.68
C PRO A 33 23.71 5.13 23.34
N THR A 34 24.53 5.93 22.64
CA THR A 34 24.18 6.53 21.36
C THR A 34 24.25 5.50 20.24
N LEU A 35 25.28 4.64 20.25
CA LEU A 35 25.40 3.55 19.27
C LEU A 35 24.30 2.50 19.47
N ASP A 36 23.99 2.13 20.72
CA ASP A 36 22.87 1.25 21.04
C ASP A 36 21.53 1.83 20.59
N LEU A 37 21.32 3.14 20.75
CA LEU A 37 20.11 3.81 20.31
C LEU A 37 20.03 3.89 18.78
N ILE A 38 21.14 4.19 18.09
CA ILE A 38 21.21 4.20 16.62
C ILE A 38 20.95 2.80 16.07
N THR A 39 21.57 1.77 16.64
CA THR A 39 21.34 0.38 16.24
C THR A 39 19.90 -0.03 16.53
N LYS A 40 19.31 0.31 17.69
CA LYS A 40 17.89 0.05 17.98
C LYS A 40 16.94 0.78 17.03
N LEU A 41 17.24 2.03 16.68
CA LEU A 41 16.45 2.81 15.72
C LEU A 41 16.58 2.25 14.29
N SER A 42 17.77 1.80 13.91
CA SER A 42 18.03 1.13 12.63
C SER A 42 17.34 -0.23 12.54
N LEU A 43 17.40 -1.04 13.60
CA LEU A 43 16.70 -2.33 13.69
C LEU A 43 15.19 -2.13 13.62
N ARG A 44 14.64 -1.17 14.37
CA ARG A 44 13.22 -0.81 14.28
C ARG A 44 12.83 -0.32 12.88
N SER A 45 13.75 0.32 12.15
CA SER A 45 13.47 0.75 10.78
C SER A 45 13.42 -0.39 9.77
N MET A 46 13.95 -1.57 10.13
CA MET A 46 13.97 -2.80 9.33
C MET A 46 12.85 -3.78 9.73
N GLU A 47 12.26 -3.61 10.91
CA GLU A 47 11.10 -4.37 11.37
C GLU A 47 9.82 -3.74 10.83
N ARG A 48 9.06 -4.50 10.03
CA ARG A 48 7.73 -4.07 9.57
C ARG A 48 6.68 -5.02 10.07
N LYS A 49 5.55 -4.48 10.52
CA LYS A 49 4.36 -5.25 10.85
C LYS A 49 3.31 -5.05 9.77
N ILE A 50 2.98 -6.13 9.06
CA ILE A 50 2.04 -6.11 7.93
C ILE A 50 0.79 -6.88 8.37
N LEU A 51 -0.33 -6.18 8.48
CA LEU A 51 -1.62 -6.81 8.76
C LEU A 51 -2.26 -7.28 7.46
N VAL A 52 -2.61 -8.55 7.37
CA VAL A 52 -3.35 -9.11 6.23
C VAL A 52 -4.71 -9.58 6.71
N ALA A 53 -5.77 -8.94 6.23
CA ALA A 53 -7.13 -9.41 6.52
C ALA A 53 -7.43 -10.65 5.66
N VAL A 54 -7.80 -11.74 6.32
CA VAL A 54 -8.15 -13.01 5.68
C VAL A 54 -9.60 -13.35 5.97
N ASP A 55 -10.24 -14.01 5.02
CA ASP A 55 -11.60 -14.54 5.12
C ASP A 55 -11.68 -15.90 4.41
N GLU A 56 -12.90 -16.45 4.24
CA GLU A 56 -13.06 -17.74 3.55
C GLU A 56 -12.88 -17.63 2.03
N GLY A 57 -12.95 -16.40 1.49
CA GLY A 57 -12.89 -16.06 0.08
C GLY A 57 -11.54 -16.34 -0.58
N GLU A 58 -11.56 -16.41 -1.90
CA GLU A 58 -10.35 -16.67 -2.69
C GLU A 58 -9.53 -15.40 -2.93
N GLU A 59 -10.17 -14.24 -2.83
CA GLU A 59 -9.58 -12.92 -3.02
C GLU A 59 -8.67 -12.54 -1.85
N SER A 60 -9.06 -12.85 -0.62
CA SER A 60 -8.22 -12.63 0.56
C SER A 60 -7.01 -13.57 0.57
N LYS A 61 -7.18 -14.84 0.19
CA LYS A 61 -6.08 -15.80 0.00
C LYS A 61 -5.12 -15.34 -1.09
N TYR A 62 -5.65 -14.87 -2.22
CA TYR A 62 -4.84 -14.28 -3.28
C TYR A 62 -4.09 -13.04 -2.80
N ALA A 63 -4.73 -12.15 -2.03
CA ALA A 63 -4.09 -10.98 -1.44
C ALA A 63 -2.92 -11.37 -0.52
N LEU A 64 -3.09 -12.39 0.32
CA LEU A 64 -2.01 -12.94 1.13
C LEU A 64 -0.87 -13.47 0.27
N SER A 65 -1.14 -14.39 -0.67
CA SER A 65 -0.12 -14.92 -1.58
C SER A 65 0.62 -13.83 -2.35
N TRP A 66 -0.10 -12.81 -2.83
CA TRP A 66 0.47 -11.69 -3.54
C TRP A 66 1.38 -10.85 -2.64
N CYS A 67 0.95 -10.56 -1.41
CA CYS A 67 1.75 -9.85 -0.40
C CYS A 67 3.05 -10.60 -0.08
N LEU A 68 2.98 -11.91 0.11
CA LEU A 68 4.15 -12.74 0.40
C LEU A 68 5.15 -12.76 -0.76
N LYS A 69 4.68 -12.67 -2.01
CA LYS A 69 5.53 -12.64 -3.21
C LYS A 69 6.12 -11.25 -3.49
N ASN A 70 5.40 -10.17 -3.18
CA ASN A 70 5.72 -8.83 -3.69
C ASN A 70 5.98 -7.76 -2.61
N VAL A 71 5.65 -8.00 -1.35
CA VAL A 71 5.88 -7.00 -0.28
C VAL A 71 6.94 -7.51 0.69
N VAL A 72 6.84 -8.80 1.02
CA VAL A 72 7.80 -9.48 1.88
C VAL A 72 9.09 -9.71 1.10
N ASN A 73 10.21 -9.28 1.66
CA ASN A 73 11.53 -9.50 1.08
C ASN A 73 12.59 -9.64 2.18
N GLN A 74 13.79 -10.08 1.81
CA GLN A 74 14.85 -10.41 2.77
C GLN A 74 15.51 -9.19 3.44
N ASN A 75 15.21 -7.97 2.98
CA ASN A 75 15.78 -6.75 3.55
C ASN A 75 15.09 -6.37 4.87
N PHE A 76 13.91 -6.94 5.15
CA PHE A 76 13.11 -6.61 6.32
C PHE A 76 12.91 -7.81 7.24
N MET A 77 12.76 -7.52 8.52
CA MET A 77 12.30 -8.48 9.53
C MET A 77 10.77 -8.36 9.63
N ASP A 78 10.08 -8.95 8.66
CA ASP A 78 8.63 -8.82 8.57
C ASP A 78 7.90 -9.67 9.61
N THR A 79 6.92 -9.05 10.26
CA THR A 79 5.88 -9.76 11.01
C THR A 79 4.56 -9.67 10.25
N ILE A 80 4.09 -10.80 9.73
CA ILE A 80 2.77 -10.93 9.12
C ILE A 80 1.74 -11.21 10.21
N VAL A 81 0.77 -10.31 10.37
CA VAL A 81 -0.37 -10.48 11.27
C VAL A 81 -1.59 -10.87 10.45
N LEU A 82 -1.95 -12.16 10.48
CA LEU A 82 -3.15 -12.69 9.86
C LEU A 82 -4.35 -12.35 10.75
N LEU A 83 -5.27 -11.52 10.26
CA LEU A 83 -6.48 -11.13 11.00
C LEU A 83 -7.72 -11.72 10.32
N TYR A 84 -8.42 -12.60 11.03
CA TYR A 84 -9.78 -13.02 10.68
C TYR A 84 -10.77 -12.33 11.62
N VAL A 85 -11.84 -11.76 11.08
CA VAL A 85 -12.91 -11.16 11.87
C VAL A 85 -14.16 -12.01 11.76
N LYS A 86 -14.59 -12.59 12.87
CA LYS A 86 -15.88 -13.27 13.00
C LYS A 86 -16.99 -12.23 12.84
N PRO A 87 -17.84 -12.33 11.82
CA PRO A 87 -18.93 -11.38 11.63
C PRO A 87 -19.82 -11.35 12.89
N PRO A 88 -20.40 -10.18 13.22
CA PRO A 88 -21.21 -10.05 14.42
C PRO A 88 -22.36 -11.05 14.33
N GLN A 89 -22.72 -11.63 15.48
CA GLN A 89 -23.96 -12.39 15.55
C GLN A 89 -25.10 -11.43 15.20
N VAL A 90 -25.71 -11.57 14.02
CA VAL A 90 -26.98 -10.91 13.74
C VAL A 90 -27.99 -11.65 14.59
N VAL A 91 -28.12 -11.22 15.85
CA VAL A 91 -29.22 -11.62 16.70
C VAL A 91 -30.44 -10.89 16.12
N TYR A 92 -31.05 -11.47 15.08
CA TYR A 92 -32.50 -11.42 15.08
C TYR A 92 -32.89 -11.95 16.45
N THR A 93 -33.62 -11.12 17.20
CA THR A 93 -34.30 -11.42 18.45
C THR A 93 -34.27 -12.90 18.79
N ALA A 94 -33.95 -13.31 20.01
CA ALA A 94 -33.86 -14.74 20.36
C ALA A 94 -35.02 -15.58 19.75
N VAL A 95 -36.20 -14.99 19.57
CA VAL A 95 -37.29 -15.31 18.64
C VAL A 95 -36.87 -15.70 17.19
N ASP A 96 -37.02 -16.97 16.82
CA ASP A 96 -36.96 -17.48 15.44
C ASP A 96 -38.01 -16.83 14.52
N GLY A 97 -38.01 -17.18 13.23
CA GLY A 97 -38.98 -16.65 12.25
C GLY A 97 -40.46 -16.94 12.57
N THR A 98 -40.73 -17.68 13.65
CA THR A 98 -42.07 -18.03 14.14
C THR A 98 -42.42 -17.44 15.51
N GLY A 99 -41.47 -16.83 16.24
CA GLY A 99 -41.78 -16.26 17.56
C GLY A 99 -40.95 -16.80 18.75
N TYR A 100 -40.14 -17.86 18.59
CA TYR A 100 -39.61 -18.63 19.73
C TYR A 100 -38.15 -18.37 20.05
N LEU A 101 -37.80 -18.21 21.33
CA LEU A 101 -36.41 -18.11 21.76
C LEU A 101 -35.59 -19.33 21.29
N PHE A 102 -34.50 -19.09 20.54
CA PHE A 102 -33.46 -20.05 20.24
C PHE A 102 -33.00 -20.68 21.55
N SER A 103 -33.00 -22.01 21.60
CA SER A 103 -32.44 -22.72 22.74
C SER A 103 -30.96 -22.38 22.88
N THR A 104 -30.45 -22.47 24.11
CA THR A 104 -29.02 -22.33 24.42
C THR A 104 -28.14 -23.26 23.56
N ASP A 105 -28.68 -24.42 23.18
CA ASP A 105 -27.99 -25.42 22.36
C ASP A 105 -27.78 -24.96 20.91
N ILE A 106 -28.75 -24.23 20.35
CA ILE A 106 -28.63 -23.65 19.00
C ILE A 106 -27.57 -22.56 19.01
N ILE A 107 -27.57 -21.68 20.02
CA ILE A 107 -26.56 -20.62 20.17
C ILE A 107 -25.15 -21.24 20.28
N ALA A 108 -24.99 -22.27 21.11
CA ALA A 108 -23.72 -22.97 21.28
C ALA A 108 -23.26 -23.66 19.98
N THR A 109 -24.18 -24.24 19.20
CA THR A 109 -23.87 -24.86 17.91
C THR A 109 -23.39 -23.82 16.89
N ILE A 110 -24.05 -22.66 16.83
CA ILE A 110 -23.64 -21.55 15.95
C ILE A 110 -22.25 -21.04 16.33
N ASP A 111 -21.97 -20.85 17.62
CA ASP A 111 -20.65 -20.42 18.08
C ASP A 111 -19.55 -21.43 17.80
N LYS A 112 -19.83 -22.73 17.99
CA LYS A 112 -18.91 -23.81 17.62
C LYS A 112 -18.58 -23.75 16.12
N TYR A 113 -19.59 -23.67 15.27
CA TYR A 113 -19.39 -23.56 13.81
C TYR A 113 -18.55 -22.34 13.43
N LYS A 114 -18.82 -21.17 14.02
CA LYS A 114 -18.05 -19.95 13.77
C LYS A 114 -16.58 -20.09 14.17
N ASN A 115 -16.30 -20.80 15.27
CA ASN A 115 -14.92 -21.06 15.69
C ASN A 115 -14.21 -22.06 14.76
N GLU A 116 -14.89 -23.11 14.31
CA GLU A 116 -14.36 -24.07 13.33
C GLU A 116 -14.02 -23.39 11.99
N VAL A 117 -14.86 -22.47 11.53
CA VAL A 117 -14.59 -21.65 10.34
C VAL A 117 -13.36 -20.77 10.55
N ALA A 118 -13.27 -20.08 11.70
CA ALA A 118 -12.13 -19.22 12.03
C ALA A 118 -10.80 -20.01 12.04
N GLU A 119 -10.79 -21.18 12.69
CA GLU A 119 -9.64 -22.10 12.72
C GLU A 119 -9.26 -22.51 11.30
N THR A 120 -10.24 -22.93 10.49
CA THR A 120 -10.02 -23.35 9.10
C THR A 120 -9.40 -22.23 8.24
N VAL A 121 -9.90 -21.00 8.36
CA VAL A 121 -9.38 -19.83 7.61
C VAL A 121 -7.93 -19.54 8.02
N ILE A 122 -7.67 -19.45 9.33
CA ILE A 122 -6.33 -19.17 9.85
C ILE A 122 -5.35 -20.29 9.50
N GLU A 123 -5.75 -21.56 9.57
CA GLU A 123 -4.88 -22.67 9.17
C GLU A 123 -4.51 -22.60 7.69
N LYS A 124 -5.49 -22.33 6.80
CA LYS A 124 -5.25 -22.16 5.37
C LYS A 124 -4.29 -20.99 5.11
N ALA A 125 -4.48 -19.86 5.78
CA ALA A 125 -3.59 -18.70 5.67
C ALA A 125 -2.17 -18.99 6.18
N LYS A 126 -2.04 -19.65 7.35
CA LYS A 126 -0.75 -20.09 7.89
C LYS A 126 -0.03 -21.06 6.95
N LYS A 127 -0.76 -21.97 6.29
CA LYS A 127 -0.19 -22.90 5.29
C LYS A 127 0.49 -22.16 4.15
N LEU A 128 -0.04 -21.03 3.69
CA LEU A 128 0.58 -20.21 2.65
C LEU A 128 1.88 -19.52 3.10
N CYS A 129 2.09 -19.38 4.40
CA CYS A 129 3.27 -18.72 4.97
C CYS A 129 4.40 -19.71 5.35
N LYS A 130 4.19 -21.03 5.24
CA LYS A 130 5.09 -22.06 5.79
C LYS A 130 6.51 -22.05 5.20
N ASP A 131 6.64 -21.67 3.93
CA ASP A 131 7.91 -21.73 3.22
C ASP A 131 8.73 -20.43 3.29
N LEU A 132 8.25 -19.44 4.07
CA LEU A 132 8.94 -18.18 4.24
C LEU A 132 10.09 -18.31 5.25
N GLN A 133 11.27 -17.87 4.84
CA GLN A 133 12.42 -17.73 5.74
C GLN A 133 12.44 -16.30 6.30
N ASN A 134 12.83 -16.14 7.56
CA ASN A 134 12.99 -14.85 8.24
C ASN A 134 11.72 -13.98 8.34
N VAL A 135 10.54 -14.60 8.34
CA VAL A 135 9.24 -13.91 8.53
C VAL A 135 8.54 -14.48 9.76
N LYS A 136 8.15 -13.61 10.68
CA LYS A 136 7.32 -13.98 11.83
C LYS A 136 5.85 -13.99 11.40
N VAL A 137 5.11 -15.03 11.73
CA VAL A 137 3.67 -15.11 11.42
C VAL A 137 2.87 -15.18 12.71
N GLU A 138 2.01 -14.19 12.93
CA GLU A 138 1.05 -14.12 14.02
C GLU A 138 -0.36 -14.27 13.46
N ALA A 139 -1.27 -14.85 14.24
CA ALA A 139 -2.67 -14.98 13.86
C ALA A 139 -3.58 -14.42 14.96
N LYS A 140 -4.59 -13.65 14.55
CA LYS A 140 -5.60 -13.08 15.42
C LYS A 140 -6.99 -13.35 14.87
N VAL A 141 -7.88 -13.73 15.78
CA VAL A 141 -9.30 -13.91 15.52
C VAL A 141 -10.04 -12.94 16.43
N GLU A 142 -10.74 -12.00 15.83
CA GLU A 142 -11.54 -10.99 16.55
C GLU A 142 -13.03 -11.17 16.18
N ALA A 143 -13.94 -10.55 16.92
CA ALA A 143 -15.38 -10.57 16.63
C ALA A 143 -15.93 -9.14 16.50
N GLY A 144 -16.78 -8.90 15.52
CA GLY A 144 -17.38 -7.58 15.27
C GLY A 144 -17.56 -7.31 13.78
N ASP A 145 -17.92 -6.07 13.44
CA ASP A 145 -17.94 -5.62 12.04
C ASP A 145 -16.48 -5.57 11.52
N PRO A 146 -16.13 -6.32 10.43
CA PRO A 146 -14.79 -6.29 9.87
C PRO A 146 -14.28 -4.88 9.52
N ARG A 147 -15.17 -3.94 9.17
CA ARG A 147 -14.80 -2.55 8.85
C ARG A 147 -14.13 -1.86 10.04
N ASP A 148 -14.75 -1.97 11.21
CA ASP A 148 -14.30 -1.31 12.43
C ASP A 148 -13.12 -2.06 13.05
N VAL A 149 -13.26 -3.38 13.17
CA VAL A 149 -12.25 -4.25 13.80
C VAL A 149 -10.91 -4.15 13.08
N ILE A 150 -10.88 -4.13 11.74
CA ILE A 150 -9.62 -3.99 10.98
C ILE A 150 -9.00 -2.60 11.20
N CYS A 151 -9.81 -1.54 11.24
CA CYS A 151 -9.30 -0.18 11.49
C CYS A 151 -8.70 -0.06 12.89
N GLU A 152 -9.39 -0.57 13.91
CA GLU A 152 -8.93 -0.58 15.29
C GLU A 152 -7.67 -1.43 15.45
N ALA A 153 -7.65 -2.63 14.85
CA ALA A 153 -6.52 -3.53 14.86
C ALA A 153 -5.26 -2.88 14.26
N ALA A 154 -5.40 -2.20 13.12
CA ALA A 154 -4.31 -1.51 12.46
C ALA A 154 -3.66 -0.43 13.36
N GLU A 155 -4.49 0.34 14.07
CA GLU A 155 -4.00 1.38 14.98
C GLU A 155 -3.43 0.79 16.27
N LYS A 156 -4.17 -0.11 16.93
CA LYS A 156 -3.80 -0.74 18.21
C LYS A 156 -2.49 -1.51 18.13
N MET A 157 -2.23 -2.16 16.99
CA MET A 157 -0.99 -2.91 16.77
C MET A 157 0.13 -2.07 16.18
N ALA A 158 -0.15 -0.81 15.85
CA ALA A 158 0.75 0.11 15.16
C ALA A 158 1.40 -0.53 13.94
N VAL A 159 0.58 -1.10 13.05
CA VAL A 159 1.07 -1.77 11.85
C VAL A 159 1.62 -0.76 10.84
N ASP A 160 2.58 -1.17 10.03
CA ASP A 160 3.20 -0.34 9.00
C ASP A 160 2.39 -0.34 7.70
N MET A 161 1.60 -1.39 7.46
CA MET A 161 0.71 -1.52 6.32
C MET A 161 -0.44 -2.49 6.62
N VAL A 162 -1.59 -2.26 5.98
CA VAL A 162 -2.73 -3.16 5.94
C VAL A 162 -2.93 -3.67 4.51
N VAL A 163 -3.11 -4.98 4.35
CA VAL A 163 -3.35 -5.65 3.06
C VAL A 163 -4.73 -6.28 3.07
N LEU A 164 -5.51 -5.98 2.03
CA LEU A 164 -6.89 -6.41 1.88
C LEU A 164 -7.13 -7.00 0.49
N GLY A 165 -8.00 -8.01 0.42
CA GLY A 165 -8.63 -8.39 -0.83
C GLY A 165 -9.62 -7.32 -1.32
N SER A 166 -9.85 -7.29 -2.63
CA SER A 166 -10.76 -6.30 -3.24
C SER A 166 -12.25 -6.65 -3.16
N HIS A 167 -12.63 -7.86 -2.77
CA HIS A 167 -14.03 -8.30 -2.70
C HIS A 167 -14.39 -8.81 -1.29
N GLY A 168 -15.68 -8.73 -0.95
CA GLY A 168 -16.31 -9.49 0.13
C GLY A 168 -17.48 -10.30 -0.43
N TYR A 169 -18.04 -11.22 0.36
CA TYR A 169 -19.15 -12.12 0.00
C TYR A 169 -20.25 -11.41 -0.81
N GLY A 170 -20.29 -11.59 -2.14
CA GLY A 170 -21.29 -10.94 -2.99
C GLY A 170 -21.19 -11.29 -4.48
N LEU A 171 -22.33 -11.64 -5.09
CA LEU A 171 -22.51 -12.03 -6.49
C LEU A 171 -22.56 -10.84 -7.48
N ILE A 172 -22.22 -9.61 -7.06
CA ILE A 172 -22.38 -8.42 -7.92
C ILE A 172 -21.20 -8.34 -8.89
N LYS A 173 -21.48 -8.65 -10.16
CA LYS A 173 -20.53 -8.86 -11.27
C LYS A 173 -19.77 -7.63 -11.78
N ARG A 174 -19.67 -6.51 -11.06
CA ARG A 174 -18.93 -5.31 -11.52
C ARG A 174 -17.75 -5.01 -10.61
N ALA A 175 -16.72 -4.36 -11.17
CA ALA A 175 -15.45 -4.03 -10.51
C ALA A 175 -15.63 -2.98 -9.39
N PHE A 176 -16.41 -3.32 -8.36
CA PHE A 176 -16.58 -2.49 -7.18
C PHE A 176 -15.63 -2.96 -6.09
N LEU A 177 -15.04 -2.01 -5.40
CA LEU A 177 -14.29 -2.28 -4.19
C LEU A 177 -15.25 -2.80 -3.11
N GLY A 178 -14.90 -3.92 -2.48
CA GLY A 178 -15.69 -4.52 -1.40
C GLY A 178 -15.90 -3.52 -0.26
N SER A 179 -17.02 -3.67 0.46
CA SER A 179 -17.39 -2.69 1.49
C SER A 179 -16.33 -2.54 2.60
N VAL A 180 -15.66 -3.63 2.97
CA VAL A 180 -14.57 -3.65 3.95
C VAL A 180 -13.34 -2.92 3.43
N SER A 181 -12.86 -3.24 2.23
CA SER A 181 -11.67 -2.60 1.66
C SER A 181 -11.88 -1.13 1.33
N ASN A 182 -13.07 -0.74 0.88
CA ASN A 182 -13.43 0.66 0.68
C ASN A 182 -13.45 1.44 2.01
N HIS A 183 -14.08 0.89 3.05
CA HIS A 183 -14.10 1.51 4.37
C HIS A 183 -12.69 1.66 4.94
N CYS A 184 -11.86 0.61 4.86
CA CYS A 184 -10.49 0.64 5.34
C CYS A 184 -9.62 1.65 4.60
N ALA A 185 -9.72 1.70 3.26
CA ALA A 185 -8.99 2.68 2.44
C ALA A 185 -9.32 4.13 2.82
N GLN A 186 -10.54 4.39 3.27
CA GLN A 186 -10.96 5.71 3.74
C GLN A 186 -10.47 5.99 5.17
N ASN A 187 -10.64 5.05 6.11
CA ASN A 187 -10.53 5.33 7.55
C ASN A 187 -9.18 4.96 8.19
N ILE A 188 -8.45 3.97 7.66
CA ILE A 188 -7.17 3.54 8.23
C ILE A 188 -6.11 4.61 8.01
N LYS A 189 -5.38 5.03 9.05
CA LYS A 189 -4.33 6.06 8.93
C LYS A 189 -3.01 5.54 8.37
N ARG A 190 -2.84 4.22 8.34
CA ARG A 190 -1.67 3.50 7.81
C ARG A 190 -1.81 3.27 6.29
N PRO A 191 -0.71 3.01 5.57
CA PRO A 191 -0.75 2.54 4.19
C PRO A 191 -1.68 1.34 4.00
N VAL A 192 -2.54 1.39 2.98
CA VAL A 192 -3.51 0.33 2.65
C VAL A 192 -3.23 -0.18 1.25
N LEU A 193 -2.91 -1.48 1.15
CA LEU A 193 -2.75 -2.20 -0.11
C LEU A 193 -4.03 -3.00 -0.39
N ILE A 194 -4.69 -2.68 -1.51
CA ILE A 194 -5.83 -3.43 -2.01
C ILE A 194 -5.34 -4.31 -3.16
N VAL A 195 -5.48 -5.62 -3.00
CA VAL A 195 -5.10 -6.60 -4.01
C VAL A 195 -6.35 -7.13 -4.71
N LYS A 196 -6.36 -7.06 -6.05
CA LYS A 196 -7.44 -7.62 -6.87
C LYS A 196 -6.97 -8.94 -7.48
N LYS A 197 -7.78 -9.99 -7.32
CA LYS A 197 -7.57 -11.25 -8.02
C LYS A 197 -7.94 -11.05 -9.50
N PRO A 198 -7.05 -11.35 -10.46
CA PRO A 198 -7.39 -11.30 -11.88
C PRO A 198 -8.59 -12.21 -12.17
N LYS A 199 -9.56 -11.73 -12.94
CA LYS A 199 -10.63 -12.59 -13.45
C LYS A 199 -10.07 -13.38 -14.62
N ASN A 200 -10.14 -14.72 -14.57
CA ASN A 200 -9.82 -15.56 -15.72
C ASN A 200 -10.81 -15.20 -16.85
N HIS A 201 -10.35 -14.45 -17.85
CA HIS A 201 -11.10 -14.33 -19.10
C HIS A 201 -11.07 -15.69 -19.82
N SER A 202 -12.22 -16.10 -20.35
CA SER A 202 -12.47 -17.35 -21.06
C SER A 202 -11.36 -17.72 -22.06
N ALA A 203 -10.71 -18.86 -21.83
CA ALA A 203 -10.14 -19.86 -22.76
C ALA A 203 -9.40 -19.50 -24.07
N ASN A 204 -9.28 -18.24 -24.52
CA ASN A 204 -8.69 -17.91 -25.83
C ASN A 204 -7.58 -16.84 -25.81
N SER A 205 -7.07 -16.44 -24.65
CA SER A 205 -5.78 -15.76 -24.55
C SER A 205 -4.78 -16.75 -23.99
N THR A 206 -3.67 -16.97 -24.71
CA THR A 206 -2.54 -17.79 -24.25
C THR A 206 -2.27 -17.54 -22.77
N PRO A 207 -2.22 -18.58 -21.91
CA PRO A 207 -2.03 -18.38 -20.49
C PRO A 207 -0.71 -17.65 -20.25
N THR A 208 -0.74 -16.52 -19.56
CA THR A 208 0.45 -16.05 -18.86
C THR A 208 0.83 -17.12 -17.82
N PRO A 209 2.11 -17.47 -17.67
CA PRO A 209 2.54 -18.58 -16.82
C PRO A 209 2.54 -18.18 -15.34
N ASP A 210 1.42 -17.73 -14.78
CA ASP A 210 1.36 -17.27 -13.38
C ASP A 210 0.33 -17.99 -12.50
N LEU A 211 -0.33 -19.06 -12.99
CA LEU A 211 -1.14 -19.90 -12.11
C LEU A 211 -1.15 -21.38 -12.54
N VAL A 212 0.03 -22.00 -12.55
CA VAL A 212 0.07 -23.44 -12.30
C VAL A 212 -0.05 -23.61 -10.79
N ILE A 213 -1.24 -23.98 -10.31
CA ILE A 213 -1.37 -24.66 -9.02
C ILE A 213 -0.60 -25.97 -9.20
N CYS A 214 0.70 -25.94 -8.93
CA CYS A 214 1.56 -27.10 -9.04
C CYS A 214 1.18 -28.02 -7.89
N LYS A 215 0.37 -29.04 -8.19
CA LYS A 215 0.06 -30.16 -7.28
C LYS A 215 1.29 -31.05 -7.00
N SER A 216 2.51 -30.55 -7.22
CA SER A 216 3.75 -31.30 -7.05
C SER A 216 4.73 -30.49 -6.20
N LYS A 217 5.28 -31.17 -5.19
CA LYS A 217 6.26 -30.73 -4.19
C LYS A 217 7.57 -30.26 -4.85
N LYS A 218 7.55 -29.16 -5.60
CA LYS A 218 8.75 -28.44 -6.02
C LYS A 218 8.85 -27.18 -5.18
N SER A 219 9.84 -27.21 -4.28
CA SER A 219 10.36 -26.08 -3.51
C SER A 219 10.27 -24.76 -4.29
N LEU A 220 9.79 -23.69 -3.66
CA LEU A 220 9.76 -22.30 -4.16
C LEU A 220 11.15 -21.76 -4.60
N LYS A 221 12.20 -22.58 -4.56
CA LYS A 221 13.52 -22.28 -5.11
C LYS A 221 13.49 -22.40 -6.64
N SER A 222 13.63 -21.27 -7.31
CA SER A 222 13.71 -21.04 -8.76
C SER A 222 12.38 -20.78 -9.50
N MET A 223 11.73 -19.67 -9.19
CA MET A 223 11.10 -18.86 -10.24
C MET A 223 12.05 -17.71 -10.53
N ALA A 224 12.50 -17.55 -11.78
CA ALA A 224 13.22 -16.35 -12.19
C ALA A 224 12.32 -15.15 -11.87
N THR A 225 12.76 -14.30 -10.93
CA THR A 225 11.99 -13.13 -10.51
C THR A 225 11.95 -12.16 -11.67
N LYS A 226 10.77 -12.04 -12.29
CA LYS A 226 10.50 -11.04 -13.33
C LYS A 226 10.66 -9.65 -12.71
N GLU A 227 11.23 -8.74 -13.49
CA GLU A 227 11.26 -7.32 -13.17
C GLU A 227 9.85 -6.79 -12.89
N ARG A 228 9.69 -6.07 -11.78
CA ARG A 228 8.42 -5.48 -11.35
C ARG A 228 8.34 -4.03 -11.77
N LYS A 229 7.18 -3.62 -12.30
CA LYS A 229 6.88 -2.22 -12.60
C LYS A 229 5.93 -1.65 -11.55
N ILE A 230 6.38 -0.62 -10.85
CA ILE A 230 5.63 0.06 -9.80
C ILE A 230 5.31 1.47 -10.29
N LEU A 231 4.05 1.73 -10.62
CA LEU A 231 3.58 3.04 -11.04
C LEU A 231 3.34 3.92 -9.81
N VAL A 232 3.99 5.07 -9.72
CA VAL A 232 3.77 6.04 -8.65
C VAL A 232 3.21 7.32 -9.25
N ALA A 233 1.95 7.64 -8.92
CA ALA A 233 1.37 8.92 -9.33
C ALA A 233 1.93 10.04 -8.43
N VAL A 234 2.55 11.03 -9.05
CA VAL A 234 3.14 12.19 -8.38
C VAL A 234 2.40 13.45 -8.78
N ASP A 235 2.22 14.37 -7.84
CA ASP A 235 1.71 15.71 -8.07
C ASP A 235 2.58 16.75 -7.31
N GLU A 236 2.14 18.00 -7.29
CA GLU A 236 2.83 19.08 -6.57
C GLU A 236 2.75 18.93 -5.04
N GLY A 237 1.83 18.09 -4.56
CA GLY A 237 1.47 17.90 -3.18
C GLY A 237 2.49 17.09 -2.37
N GLU A 238 2.47 17.32 -1.07
CA GLU A 238 3.34 16.63 -0.12
C GLU A 238 2.93 15.17 0.13
N GLU A 239 1.66 14.84 -0.10
CA GLU A 239 1.14 13.48 0.04
C GLU A 239 1.72 12.54 -1.00
N SER A 240 1.82 12.97 -2.27
CA SER A 240 2.37 12.13 -3.33
C SER A 240 3.89 11.92 -3.16
N LYS A 241 4.62 12.97 -2.75
CA LYS A 241 6.05 12.87 -2.42
C LYS A 241 6.27 11.92 -1.25
N TYR A 242 5.46 12.02 -0.21
CA TYR A 242 5.50 11.08 0.91
C TYR A 242 5.19 9.64 0.45
N ALA A 243 4.21 9.45 -0.43
CA ALA A 243 3.89 8.13 -1.00
C ALA A 243 5.08 7.52 -1.76
N LEU A 244 5.77 8.32 -2.58
CA LEU A 244 6.98 7.90 -3.28
C LEU A 244 8.09 7.52 -2.28
N SER A 245 8.43 8.38 -1.33
CA SER A 245 9.44 8.09 -0.31
C SER A 245 9.09 6.86 0.52
N TRP A 246 7.82 6.68 0.87
CA TRP A 246 7.36 5.50 1.60
C TRP A 246 7.51 4.23 0.76
N CYS A 247 7.16 4.28 -0.53
CA CYS A 247 7.32 3.17 -1.46
C CYS A 247 8.79 2.76 -1.64
N LEU A 248 9.67 3.72 -1.88
CA LEU A 248 11.11 3.48 -2.01
C LEU A 248 11.69 2.83 -0.76
N LYS A 249 11.25 3.29 0.43
CA LYS A 249 11.70 2.74 1.71
C LYS A 249 11.11 1.37 2.05
N ASN A 250 9.86 1.10 1.69
CA ASN A 250 9.09 -0.03 2.24
C ASN A 250 8.59 -1.03 1.21
N ILE A 251 8.81 -0.87 -0.08
CA ILE A 251 8.31 -1.81 -1.11
C ILE A 251 9.44 -2.24 -2.03
N VAL A 252 10.31 -1.30 -2.37
CA VAL A 252 11.34 -1.52 -3.36
C VAL A 252 12.46 -2.42 -2.82
N THR A 253 12.92 -3.33 -3.65
CA THR A 253 14.02 -4.25 -3.36
C THR A 253 15.36 -3.72 -3.86
N GLU A 254 16.43 -4.11 -3.16
CA GLU A 254 17.80 -3.75 -3.52
C GLU A 254 18.46 -4.75 -4.50
N ASP A 255 17.68 -5.62 -5.12
CA ASP A 255 18.15 -6.60 -6.12
C ASP A 255 18.18 -6.04 -7.55
N GLY A 256 17.70 -4.80 -7.73
CA GLY A 256 17.62 -4.13 -9.03
C GLY A 256 16.51 -4.64 -9.96
N MET A 257 15.57 -5.41 -9.41
CA MET A 257 14.42 -5.94 -10.16
C MET A 257 13.22 -5.01 -10.17
N ASP A 258 13.30 -3.84 -9.55
CA ASP A 258 12.20 -2.88 -9.50
C ASP A 258 12.44 -1.69 -10.44
N THR A 259 11.44 -1.42 -11.27
CA THR A 259 11.31 -0.20 -12.04
C THR A 259 10.19 0.66 -11.46
N ILE A 260 10.55 1.85 -10.97
CA ILE A 260 9.61 2.90 -10.56
C ILE A 260 9.24 3.73 -11.77
N VAL A 261 7.95 3.75 -12.12
CA VAL A 261 7.40 4.61 -13.16
C VAL A 261 6.75 5.82 -12.50
N LEU A 262 7.41 6.98 -12.59
CA LEU A 262 6.87 8.24 -12.08
C LEU A 262 5.90 8.83 -13.09
N LEU A 263 4.62 8.92 -12.73
CA LEU A 263 3.56 9.49 -13.57
C LEU A 263 3.08 10.83 -13.01
N TYR A 264 3.28 11.89 -13.78
CA TYR A 264 2.59 13.17 -13.57
C TYR A 264 1.49 13.33 -14.62
N VAL A 265 0.28 13.65 -14.20
CA VAL A 265 -0.85 13.91 -15.12
C VAL A 265 -1.10 15.41 -15.15
N LYS A 266 -0.81 16.03 -16.29
CA LYS A 266 -1.23 17.41 -16.57
C LYS A 266 -2.75 17.43 -16.61
N PRO A 267 -3.41 18.29 -15.80
CA PRO A 267 -4.84 18.52 -15.93
C PRO A 267 -5.18 18.79 -17.40
N PRO A 268 -6.34 18.36 -17.89
CA PRO A 268 -6.76 18.73 -19.23
C PRO A 268 -6.69 20.25 -19.31
N GLN A 269 -6.35 20.79 -20.48
CA GLN A 269 -6.68 22.19 -20.71
C GLN A 269 -8.18 22.25 -20.43
N ALA A 270 -8.58 22.94 -19.35
CA ALA A 270 -9.91 23.50 -19.36
C ALA A 270 -9.96 24.14 -20.73
N VAL A 271 -10.96 23.78 -21.53
CA VAL A 271 -11.34 24.64 -22.62
C VAL A 271 -11.77 25.91 -21.89
N TYR A 272 -10.80 26.74 -21.53
CA TYR A 272 -10.95 28.16 -21.60
C TYR A 272 -11.47 28.28 -23.02
N THR A 273 -12.80 28.41 -23.12
CA THR A 273 -13.40 29.21 -24.18
C THR A 273 -12.40 30.31 -24.37
N ALA A 274 -11.76 30.43 -25.54
CA ALA A 274 -10.53 31.19 -25.62
C ALA A 274 -10.67 32.58 -24.96
N LEU A 275 -11.87 33.10 -24.87
CA LEU A 275 -12.43 33.94 -23.80
C LEU A 275 -11.72 33.98 -22.43
N ASP A 276 -11.17 35.14 -22.11
CA ASP A 276 -10.85 35.59 -20.75
C ASP A 276 -12.09 35.70 -19.85
N GLY A 277 -11.92 36.11 -18.60
CA GLY A 277 -13.04 36.32 -17.65
C GLY A 277 -14.07 37.38 -18.08
N THR A 278 -13.86 38.03 -19.22
CA THR A 278 -14.74 39.02 -19.83
C THR A 278 -15.37 38.56 -21.16
N GLY A 279 -14.99 37.39 -21.68
CA GLY A 279 -15.56 36.87 -22.92
C GLY A 279 -14.68 37.05 -24.18
N TYR A 280 -13.40 37.41 -24.08
CA TYR A 280 -12.51 37.67 -25.25
C TYR A 280 -11.40 36.65 -25.48
N LEU A 281 -11.17 36.22 -26.73
CA LEU A 281 -10.08 35.30 -27.07
C LEU A 281 -8.73 35.75 -26.48
N PHE A 282 -8.10 34.89 -25.69
CA PHE A 282 -6.74 34.99 -25.21
C PHE A 282 -5.83 35.12 -26.43
N SER A 283 -4.88 36.05 -26.35
CA SER A 283 -3.87 36.15 -27.39
C SER A 283 -3.04 34.85 -27.45
N PRO A 284 -2.47 34.51 -28.62
CA PRO A 284 -1.55 33.38 -28.75
C PRO A 284 -0.41 33.40 -27.71
N ASP A 285 0.07 34.59 -27.33
CA ASP A 285 1.12 34.77 -26.33
C ASP A 285 0.67 34.34 -24.92
N VAL A 286 -0.59 34.59 -24.57
CA VAL A 286 -1.15 34.14 -23.28
C VAL A 286 -1.29 32.63 -23.26
N ILE A 287 -1.77 32.03 -24.35
CA ILE A 287 -1.87 30.56 -24.48
C ILE A 287 -0.49 29.92 -24.36
N ALA A 288 0.51 30.45 -25.08
CA ALA A 288 1.89 29.97 -25.00
C ALA A 288 2.48 30.10 -23.58
N THR A 289 2.16 31.19 -22.87
CA THR A 289 2.60 31.40 -21.49
C THR A 289 2.00 30.38 -20.53
N ILE A 290 0.69 30.08 -20.67
CA ILE A 290 0.01 29.06 -19.87
C ILE A 290 0.61 27.68 -20.12
N ASP A 291 0.83 27.32 -21.38
CA ASP A 291 1.40 26.01 -21.73
C ASP A 291 2.85 25.88 -21.26
N LYS A 292 3.64 26.95 -21.36
CA LYS A 292 4.98 27.01 -20.78
C LYS A 292 4.92 26.76 -19.26
N TYR A 293 4.09 27.49 -18.54
CA TYR A 293 3.93 27.30 -17.09
C TYR A 293 3.55 25.86 -16.73
N ARG A 294 2.61 25.25 -17.45
CA ARG A 294 2.19 23.85 -17.23
C ARG A 294 3.33 22.86 -17.49
N ASN A 295 4.20 23.13 -18.46
CA ASN A 295 5.38 22.33 -18.73
C ASN A 295 6.44 22.50 -17.62
N ASP A 296 6.69 23.73 -17.18
CA ASP A 296 7.63 24.05 -16.10
C ASP A 296 7.21 23.37 -14.78
N VAL A 297 5.91 23.37 -14.47
CA VAL A 297 5.36 22.65 -13.31
C VAL A 297 5.59 21.14 -13.44
N ALA A 298 5.27 20.55 -14.61
CA ALA A 298 5.47 19.12 -14.83
C ALA A 298 6.95 18.70 -14.68
N GLU A 299 7.87 19.50 -15.24
CA GLU A 299 9.30 19.28 -15.10
C GLU A 299 9.74 19.39 -13.64
N THR A 300 9.25 20.39 -12.91
CA THR A 300 9.56 20.59 -11.49
C THR A 300 9.09 19.42 -10.63
N VAL A 301 7.88 18.92 -10.84
CA VAL A 301 7.33 17.78 -10.10
C VAL A 301 8.16 16.52 -10.37
N ILE A 302 8.43 16.23 -11.65
CA ILE A 302 9.21 15.04 -12.04
C ILE A 302 10.63 15.13 -11.51
N GLU A 303 11.30 16.27 -11.61
CA GLU A 303 12.66 16.43 -11.10
C GLU A 303 12.72 16.31 -9.57
N THR A 304 11.71 16.83 -8.87
CA THR A 304 11.58 16.64 -7.42
C THR A 304 11.40 15.16 -7.07
N ALA A 305 10.55 14.43 -7.80
CA ALA A 305 10.36 13.01 -7.60
C ALA A 305 11.64 12.20 -7.91
N LYS A 306 12.35 12.51 -9.01
CA LYS A 306 13.63 11.89 -9.36
C LYS A 306 14.68 12.09 -8.26
N LYS A 307 14.74 13.28 -7.64
CA LYS A 307 15.65 13.56 -6.52
C LYS A 307 15.43 12.58 -5.36
N LEU A 308 14.18 12.27 -5.02
CA LEU A 308 13.85 11.30 -3.97
C LEU A 308 14.32 9.88 -4.31
N CYS A 309 14.37 9.52 -5.59
CA CYS A 309 14.85 8.21 -6.02
C CYS A 309 16.39 8.07 -5.99
N ARG A 310 17.16 9.17 -5.90
CA ARG A 310 18.64 9.13 -5.97
C ARG A 310 19.28 8.35 -4.83
N ASP A 311 18.63 8.30 -3.68
CA ASP A 311 19.07 7.53 -2.51
C ASP A 311 18.90 6.01 -2.69
N HIS A 312 18.28 5.58 -3.80
CA HIS A 312 18.01 4.18 -4.14
C HIS A 312 18.62 3.81 -5.50
N PRO A 313 19.97 3.77 -5.65
CA PRO A 313 20.65 3.71 -6.95
C PRO A 313 20.44 2.42 -7.74
N LYS A 314 19.98 1.34 -7.09
CA LYS A 314 19.69 0.06 -7.75
C LYS A 314 18.33 0.04 -8.43
N VAL A 315 17.48 1.03 -8.16
CA VAL A 315 16.11 1.10 -8.68
C VAL A 315 16.12 1.81 -10.02
N LYS A 316 15.52 1.20 -11.03
CA LYS A 316 15.35 1.86 -12.33
C LYS A 316 14.21 2.87 -12.22
N VAL A 317 14.40 4.06 -12.79
CA VAL A 317 13.40 5.13 -12.75
C VAL A 317 13.02 5.51 -14.16
N GLU A 318 11.76 5.24 -14.52
CA GLU A 318 11.12 5.73 -15.74
C GLU A 318 10.21 6.91 -15.40
N THR A 319 10.05 7.86 -16.33
CA THR A 319 9.18 9.02 -16.11
C THR A 319 8.21 9.20 -17.24
N ARG A 320 6.96 9.53 -16.89
CA ARG A 320 5.86 9.73 -17.83
C ARG A 320 5.07 10.97 -17.46
N VAL A 321 4.75 11.77 -18.47
CA VAL A 321 3.94 12.98 -18.34
C VAL A 321 2.83 12.90 -19.37
N ASP A 322 1.61 12.64 -18.89
CA ASP A 322 0.42 12.52 -19.74
C ASP A 322 -0.54 13.68 -19.46
N MET A 323 -1.54 13.88 -20.32
CA MET A 323 -2.55 14.93 -20.18
C MET A 323 -3.95 14.30 -20.10
N GLY A 324 -4.78 14.76 -19.16
CA GLY A 324 -6.16 14.30 -19.02
C GLY A 324 -6.65 14.36 -17.57
N ASP A 325 -7.83 13.79 -17.30
CA ASP A 325 -8.29 13.62 -15.91
C ASP A 325 -7.38 12.58 -15.22
N PRO A 326 -6.71 12.93 -14.10
CA PRO A 326 -5.84 11.99 -13.39
C PRO A 326 -6.53 10.68 -12.98
N ARG A 327 -7.85 10.69 -12.78
CA ARG A 327 -8.63 9.47 -12.47
C ARG A 327 -8.54 8.43 -13.58
N ASP A 328 -8.67 8.88 -14.82
CA ASP A 328 -8.72 8.01 -15.99
C ASP A 328 -7.30 7.68 -16.46
N VAL A 329 -6.43 8.68 -16.58
CA VAL A 329 -5.07 8.54 -17.08
C VAL A 329 -4.26 7.54 -16.24
N VAL A 330 -4.37 7.59 -14.91
CA VAL A 330 -3.65 6.64 -14.04
C VAL A 330 -4.14 5.20 -14.29
N CYS A 331 -5.44 5.00 -14.49
CA CYS A 331 -6.00 3.69 -14.80
C CYS A 331 -5.52 3.17 -16.16
N GLU A 332 -5.55 4.03 -17.17
CA GLU A 332 -5.12 3.71 -18.53
C GLU A 332 -3.63 3.37 -18.59
N VAL A 333 -2.77 4.17 -17.94
CA VAL A 333 -1.32 3.92 -17.90
C VAL A 333 -1.03 2.62 -17.15
N ALA A 334 -1.69 2.37 -16.02
CA ALA A 334 -1.51 1.14 -15.26
C ALA A 334 -1.83 -0.11 -16.10
N GLU A 335 -2.94 -0.09 -16.85
CA GLU A 335 -3.32 -1.17 -17.77
C GLU A 335 -2.36 -1.30 -18.96
N LYS A 336 -2.08 -0.19 -19.64
CA LYS A 336 -1.24 -0.17 -20.84
C LYS A 336 0.19 -0.64 -20.57
N MET A 337 0.74 -0.30 -19.41
CA MET A 337 2.08 -0.72 -19.00
C MET A 337 2.10 -2.09 -18.30
N ALA A 338 0.94 -2.69 -18.01
CA ALA A 338 0.79 -3.93 -17.26
C ALA A 338 1.62 -3.93 -15.98
N VAL A 339 1.42 -2.89 -15.15
CA VAL A 339 2.20 -2.67 -13.92
C VAL A 339 1.86 -3.68 -12.83
N ASP A 340 2.81 -4.00 -11.96
CA ASP A 340 2.59 -4.95 -10.87
C ASP A 340 1.92 -4.29 -9.65
N MET A 341 2.07 -2.98 -9.48
CA MET A 341 1.40 -2.19 -8.44
C MET A 341 1.26 -0.72 -8.86
N VAL A 342 0.19 -0.07 -8.39
CA VAL A 342 0.02 1.39 -8.45
C VAL A 342 0.10 1.96 -7.03
N VAL A 343 0.89 3.01 -6.84
CA VAL A 343 1.10 3.72 -5.57
C VAL A 343 0.58 5.14 -5.69
N LEU A 344 -0.27 5.54 -4.74
CA LEU A 344 -0.94 6.83 -4.71
C LEU A 344 -0.80 7.44 -3.32
N GLY A 345 -0.66 8.77 -3.27
CA GLY A 345 -0.94 9.53 -2.05
C GLY A 345 -2.43 9.44 -1.68
N SER A 346 -2.76 9.75 -0.44
CA SER A 346 -4.15 9.66 0.03
C SER A 346 -5.03 10.83 -0.43
N HIS A 347 -4.42 11.98 -0.66
CA HIS A 347 -5.06 13.20 -1.13
C HIS A 347 -4.15 13.89 -2.15
N GLY A 348 -4.73 14.70 -3.03
CA GLY A 348 -3.98 15.65 -3.88
C GLY A 348 -4.07 17.08 -3.35
N TYR A 349 -3.79 18.06 -4.20
CA TYR A 349 -3.78 19.51 -3.90
C TYR A 349 -5.15 20.14 -3.53
N GLY A 350 -6.20 19.34 -3.26
CA GLY A 350 -7.57 19.83 -3.04
C GLY A 350 -7.91 20.25 -1.61
N LEU A 351 -8.75 21.29 -1.46
CA LEU A 351 -9.24 21.87 -0.18
C LEU A 351 -10.30 21.02 0.57
N ILE A 352 -10.57 19.77 0.16
CA ILE A 352 -11.70 19.00 0.68
C ILE A 352 -11.39 18.46 2.10
N LYS A 353 -12.42 18.44 2.96
CA LYS A 353 -12.36 18.00 4.37
C LYS A 353 -11.51 16.72 4.55
N ARG A 354 -10.55 16.82 5.47
CA ARG A 354 -9.41 15.93 5.77
C ARG A 354 -9.75 14.52 6.33
N ALA A 355 -10.93 14.01 6.00
CA ALA A 355 -11.44 12.70 6.45
C ALA A 355 -11.77 11.75 5.28
N PHE A 356 -11.73 12.22 4.03
CA PHE A 356 -12.10 11.41 2.86
C PHE A 356 -10.92 11.18 1.93
N LEU A 357 -10.82 9.97 1.38
CA LEU A 357 -9.84 9.64 0.35
C LEU A 357 -10.00 10.58 -0.86
N GLY A 358 -8.90 11.08 -1.40
CA GLY A 358 -8.88 11.96 -2.57
C GLY A 358 -9.56 11.32 -3.79
N SER A 359 -10.11 12.15 -4.68
CA SER A 359 -10.89 11.70 -5.85
C SER A 359 -10.14 10.71 -6.74
N VAL A 360 -8.85 10.96 -6.99
CA VAL A 360 -7.96 10.09 -7.78
C VAL A 360 -7.77 8.75 -7.08
N SER A 361 -7.30 8.76 -5.84
CA SER A 361 -7.01 7.54 -5.08
C SER A 361 -8.25 6.67 -4.86
N ASN A 362 -9.41 7.28 -4.61
CA ASN A 362 -10.68 6.57 -4.50
C ASN A 362 -11.12 5.95 -5.84
N HIS A 363 -11.03 6.72 -6.94
CA HIS A 363 -11.36 6.21 -8.27
C HIS A 363 -10.42 5.05 -8.68
N CYS A 364 -9.12 5.20 -8.48
CA CYS A 364 -8.13 4.18 -8.80
C CYS A 364 -8.34 2.89 -7.98
N ALA A 365 -8.57 3.01 -6.66
CA ALA A 365 -8.84 1.85 -5.80
C ALA A 365 -10.07 1.05 -6.27
N GLN A 366 -11.06 1.72 -6.84
CA GLN A 366 -12.25 1.08 -7.40
C GLN A 366 -11.99 0.47 -8.79
N ASN A 367 -11.33 1.18 -9.70
CA ASN A 367 -11.33 0.83 -11.12
C ASN A 367 -10.05 0.12 -11.62
N ILE A 368 -8.89 0.32 -10.98
CA ILE A 368 -7.63 -0.31 -11.42
C ILE A 368 -7.66 -1.81 -11.15
N LYS A 369 -7.30 -2.64 -12.13
CA LYS A 369 -7.25 -4.11 -11.98
C LYS A 369 -6.01 -4.62 -11.24
N HIS A 370 -4.96 -3.81 -11.21
CA HIS A 370 -3.70 -4.07 -10.52
C HIS A 370 -3.82 -3.75 -9.02
N PRO A 371 -2.93 -4.30 -8.17
CA PRO A 371 -2.81 -3.92 -6.77
C PRO A 371 -2.63 -2.41 -6.60
N VAL A 372 -3.40 -1.79 -5.70
CA VAL A 372 -3.36 -0.35 -5.42
C VAL A 372 -2.93 -0.13 -3.98
N LEU A 373 -1.81 0.56 -3.82
CA LEU A 373 -1.29 1.03 -2.54
C LEU A 373 -1.65 2.51 -2.34
N ILE A 374 -2.45 2.78 -1.32
CA ILE A 374 -2.75 4.14 -0.86
C ILE A 374 -1.89 4.44 0.35
N VAL A 375 -1.01 5.44 0.24
CA VAL A 375 -0.14 5.90 1.33
C VAL A 375 -0.70 7.20 1.91
N LYS A 376 -0.86 7.23 3.23
CA LYS A 376 -1.32 8.40 3.98
C LYS A 376 -0.13 9.03 4.71
N LYS A 377 0.12 10.32 4.50
CA LYS A 377 1.09 11.04 5.31
C LYS A 377 0.55 11.18 6.74
N PRO A 378 1.34 10.83 7.77
CA PRO A 378 0.96 11.08 9.16
C PRO A 378 0.71 12.58 9.38
N LYS A 379 -0.34 12.90 10.15
CA LYS A 379 -0.58 14.28 10.59
C LYS A 379 0.56 14.66 11.55
N THR A 380 1.19 15.81 11.29
CA THR A 380 2.22 16.41 12.16
C THR A 380 1.60 17.14 13.33
#